data_AF-A0A2E8V0W0-F1
#
_entry.id   AF-A0A2E8V0W0-F1
#
_cell.length_a   1.000
_cell.length_b   1.000
_cell.length_c   1.000
_cell.angle_alpha   90.00
_cell.angle_beta   90.00
_cell.angle_gamma   90.00
#
_symmetry.space_group_name_H-M   'P 1'
#
loop_
_entity.id
_entity.type
_entity.pdbx_description
1 polymer ?
#
loop_
_entity_poly.entity_id
_entity_poly.type
_entity_poly.pdbx_seq_one_letter_code
_entity_poly.pdbx_strand_id
1 'polypeptide(L)'
;MKKKNIKEEIENENRFEQAVSPVIATILMVAITVVLSGVLYVWASGLAEDNTNGDLDLYSFSASDASGTPSAATDDALVVVTMNQGEDIGWASLTVTLSVGQQAAVTCGNPGSSTGACTIVETSTDGNSWETGEAVTISENGVDICSDSSSCEITVKVLNSRKGKLLDTASSVSEGLDSGSSSTGGNTGGNTGGNTGGSTGAPACNAADISISEMHGGGSPEDWIEIHNAGAECDLDGFQIYDKGVKEECDAVGGAGTSKCDERIVFVSGDTISANGYMWFCEGVCSGADAQQFGFGIKGSGDTVHLRAPDGSEVDYDTLGDEAGSTEFDCSTGVQTSGPHGSTPGAANNCYSVTLVVNEVANKGSAGVCLNADGSGDTEDWIEIWNYGASTMDLSGMVLVDDKDLGHADQYTFAAGTSLPAGDYMLLCNDDSPSGDAQFKFGIGGGDTVLLYDANGNLIHTSGALPDTSDDVYVMDNTGVWAYTTGATPGAEN
;
A
#
# COMPACT_ATOMS: atom_id res chain seq x y z
N MET A 1 65.96 22.97 40.67
CA MET A 1 66.01 22.03 39.52
C MET A 1 64.63 21.89 38.88
N LYS A 2 64.12 22.90 38.14
CA LYS A 2 62.81 22.78 37.45
C LYS A 2 62.65 23.58 36.15
N LYS A 3 63.72 24.20 35.63
CA LYS A 3 63.67 25.01 34.38
C LYS A 3 64.45 24.41 33.19
N LYS A 4 65.12 23.26 33.37
CA LYS A 4 65.93 22.65 32.30
C LYS A 4 65.12 21.63 31.46
N ASN A 5 64.12 20.97 32.05
CA ASN A 5 63.37 19.90 31.37
C ASN A 5 62.28 20.38 30.41
N ILE A 6 61.76 21.62 30.56
CA ILE A 6 60.69 22.12 29.66
C ILE A 6 61.25 22.51 28.28
N LYS A 7 62.54 22.88 28.19
CA LYS A 7 63.16 23.25 26.90
C LYS A 7 63.44 22.04 26.00
N GLU A 8 63.79 20.88 26.56
CA GLU A 8 64.02 19.66 25.77
C GLU A 8 62.72 19.03 25.25
N GLU A 9 61.59 19.23 25.95
CA GLU A 9 60.29 18.68 25.58
C GLU A 9 59.64 19.47 24.42
N ILE A 10 59.78 20.80 24.41
CA ILE A 10 59.27 21.67 23.33
C ILE A 10 60.08 21.55 22.03
N GLU A 11 61.36 21.17 22.10
CA GLU A 11 62.21 20.99 20.91
C GLU A 11 61.92 19.67 20.17
N ASN A 12 61.21 18.72 20.81
CA ASN A 12 60.91 17.42 20.23
C ASN A 12 59.56 17.40 19.49
N GLU A 13 58.57 18.20 19.90
CA GLU A 13 57.27 18.33 19.20
C GLU A 13 57.38 19.10 17.88
N ASN A 14 58.30 20.06 17.77
CA ASN A 14 58.49 20.85 16.55
C ASN A 14 59.25 20.13 15.42
N ARG A 15 59.72 18.89 15.65
CA ARG A 15 60.45 18.12 14.64
C ARG A 15 59.55 17.29 13.71
N PHE A 16 58.28 17.10 14.06
CA PHE A 16 57.33 16.36 13.21
C PHE A 16 56.66 17.24 12.15
N GLU A 17 56.53 18.55 12.38
CA GLU A 17 55.96 19.47 11.38
C GLU A 17 56.94 19.90 10.27
N GLN A 18 58.24 19.62 10.40
CA GLN A 18 59.23 20.00 9.39
C GLN A 18 59.59 18.88 8.39
N ALA A 19 58.88 17.75 8.38
CA ALA A 19 59.28 16.57 7.60
C ALA A 19 58.33 16.16 6.46
N VAL A 20 57.32 16.95 6.10
CA VAL A 20 56.56 16.70 4.86
C VAL A 20 56.93 17.77 3.85
N SER A 21 57.85 17.41 2.95
CA SER A 21 58.17 18.25 1.79
C SER A 21 56.88 18.56 1.02
N PRO A 22 56.67 19.80 0.53
CA PRO A 22 55.52 20.14 -0.32
C PRO A 22 55.36 19.20 -1.52
N VAL A 23 56.47 18.61 -1.98
CA VAL A 23 56.49 17.61 -3.06
C VAL A 23 55.91 16.26 -2.61
N ILE A 24 56.12 15.86 -1.35
CA ILE A 24 55.58 14.61 -0.81
C ILE A 24 54.08 14.74 -0.56
N ALA A 25 53.62 15.91 -0.10
CA ALA A 25 52.20 16.19 0.10
C ALA A 25 51.41 16.14 -1.22
N THR A 26 51.95 16.72 -2.30
CA THR A 26 51.30 16.68 -3.61
C THR A 26 51.28 15.28 -4.22
N ILE A 27 52.34 14.49 -4.04
CA ILE A 27 52.38 13.09 -4.50
C ILE A 27 51.34 12.25 -3.75
N LEU A 28 51.21 12.41 -2.43
CA LEU A 28 50.21 11.70 -1.63
C LEU A 28 48.78 12.09 -2.01
N MET A 29 48.52 13.39 -2.24
CA MET A 29 47.20 13.86 -2.65
C MET A 29 46.79 13.28 -4.01
N VAL A 30 47.71 13.25 -4.98
CA VAL A 30 47.46 12.66 -6.31
C VAL A 30 47.29 11.14 -6.22
N ALA A 31 48.08 10.45 -5.38
CA ALA A 31 47.93 9.01 -5.20
C ALA A 31 46.57 8.66 -4.58
N ILE A 32 46.11 9.43 -3.58
CA ILE A 32 44.81 9.23 -2.93
C ILE A 32 43.67 9.49 -3.92
N THR A 33 43.73 10.56 -4.73
CA THR A 33 42.66 10.84 -5.70
C THR A 33 42.60 9.81 -6.81
N VAL A 34 43.74 9.26 -7.26
CA VAL A 34 43.79 8.16 -8.24
C VAL A 34 43.23 6.86 -7.64
N VAL A 35 43.53 6.56 -6.37
CA VAL A 35 42.96 5.38 -5.69
C VAL A 35 41.45 5.55 -5.46
N LEU A 36 41.00 6.70 -4.98
CA LEU A 36 39.58 6.97 -4.76
C LEU A 36 38.78 6.98 -6.07
N SER A 37 39.33 7.54 -7.15
CA SER A 37 38.67 7.47 -8.47
C SER A 37 38.67 6.05 -9.05
N GLY A 38 39.68 5.24 -8.77
CA GLY A 38 39.67 3.81 -9.09
C GLY A 38 38.62 3.02 -8.30
N VAL A 39 38.49 3.26 -6.99
CA VAL A 39 37.47 2.64 -6.14
C VAL A 39 36.06 3.08 -6.56
N LEU A 40 35.88 4.37 -6.85
CA LEU A 40 34.63 4.92 -7.36
C LEU A 40 34.28 4.35 -8.73
N TYR A 41 35.26 4.16 -9.62
CA TYR A 41 35.03 3.53 -10.92
C TYR A 41 34.63 2.08 -10.77
N VAL A 42 35.31 1.30 -9.91
CA VAL A 42 34.97 -0.11 -9.63
C VAL A 42 33.58 -0.24 -9.02
N TRP A 43 33.21 0.66 -8.09
CA TRP A 43 31.85 0.75 -7.54
C TRP A 43 30.81 1.14 -8.59
N ALA A 44 31.08 2.15 -9.40
CA ALA A 44 30.16 2.60 -10.45
C ALA A 44 30.02 1.57 -11.58
N SER A 45 31.06 0.80 -11.89
CA SER A 45 30.98 -0.31 -12.84
C SER A 45 30.22 -1.51 -12.29
N GLY A 46 30.27 -1.77 -10.97
CA GLY A 46 29.42 -2.76 -10.32
C GLY A 46 27.93 -2.39 -10.38
N LEU A 47 27.60 -1.13 -10.09
CA LEU A 47 26.22 -0.60 -10.19
C LEU A 47 25.67 -0.59 -11.63
N ALA A 48 26.54 -0.55 -12.65
CA ALA A 48 26.15 -0.62 -14.05
C ALA A 48 26.07 -2.06 -14.59
N GLU A 49 26.83 -3.00 -14.02
CA GLU A 49 26.77 -4.42 -14.40
C GLU A 49 25.59 -5.15 -13.72
N ASP A 50 25.24 -4.80 -12.49
CA ASP A 50 24.13 -5.42 -11.73
C ASP A 50 22.72 -5.00 -12.20
N ASN A 51 22.60 -3.97 -13.04
CA ASN A 51 21.32 -3.48 -13.58
C ASN A 51 21.03 -3.91 -15.02
N THR A 52 21.73 -4.94 -15.54
CA THR A 52 21.52 -5.40 -16.93
C THR A 52 20.88 -6.78 -17.06
N ASN A 53 20.46 -7.41 -15.97
CA ASN A 53 19.87 -8.75 -15.98
C ASN A 53 18.47 -8.85 -15.34
N GLY A 54 17.61 -7.83 -15.53
CA GLY A 54 16.14 -7.97 -15.47
C GLY A 54 15.57 -8.64 -14.21
N ASP A 55 16.11 -8.34 -13.02
CA ASP A 55 15.64 -8.88 -11.73
C ASP A 55 15.22 -7.75 -10.78
N LEU A 56 14.62 -6.70 -11.33
CA LEU A 56 13.80 -5.72 -10.62
C LEU A 56 12.54 -5.39 -11.44
N ASP A 57 11.99 -6.38 -12.12
CA ASP A 57 10.71 -6.22 -12.81
C ASP A 57 9.61 -6.25 -11.75
N LEU A 58 9.19 -5.08 -11.26
CA LEU A 58 7.98 -4.95 -10.46
C LEU A 58 6.79 -5.13 -11.42
N TYR A 59 6.13 -6.28 -11.32
CA TYR A 59 4.88 -6.51 -12.05
C TYR A 59 3.71 -5.97 -11.22
N SER A 60 2.77 -5.30 -11.86
CA SER A 60 1.50 -4.88 -11.25
C SER A 60 0.34 -5.23 -12.15
N PHE A 61 -0.75 -5.72 -11.57
CA PHE A 61 -1.97 -6.11 -12.26
C PHE A 61 -3.19 -5.50 -11.59
N SER A 62 -4.14 -5.00 -12.37
CA SER A 62 -5.46 -4.56 -11.91
C SER A 62 -6.52 -5.51 -12.44
N ALA A 63 -7.62 -5.66 -11.70
CA ALA A 63 -8.76 -6.47 -12.11
C ALA A 63 -10.01 -5.61 -12.10
N SER A 64 -10.87 -5.79 -13.10
CA SER A 64 -12.18 -5.15 -13.19
C SER A 64 -13.21 -6.17 -13.65
N ASP A 65 -14.50 -5.92 -13.39
CA ASP A 65 -15.56 -6.80 -13.86
C ASP A 65 -15.54 -6.93 -15.40
N ALA A 66 -15.75 -8.15 -15.89
CA ALA A 66 -15.88 -8.37 -17.32
C ALA A 66 -17.31 -8.06 -17.76
N SER A 67 -17.47 -7.52 -18.97
CA SER A 67 -18.80 -7.22 -19.49
C SER A 67 -19.64 -8.50 -19.60
N GLY A 68 -20.71 -8.59 -18.82
CA GLY A 68 -21.57 -9.78 -18.80
C GLY A 68 -22.35 -9.84 -17.50
N THR A 69 -23.01 -10.96 -17.27
CA THR A 69 -23.59 -11.27 -15.96
C THR A 69 -23.22 -12.71 -15.69
N PRO A 70 -22.49 -13.00 -14.59
CA PRO A 70 -22.24 -14.36 -14.19
C PRO A 70 -23.56 -15.10 -14.00
N SER A 71 -23.67 -16.28 -14.59
CA SER A 71 -24.91 -17.03 -14.66
C SER A 71 -24.62 -18.51 -14.35
N ALA A 72 -25.64 -19.35 -14.35
CA ALA A 72 -25.41 -20.81 -14.25
C ALA A 72 -24.84 -21.44 -15.54
N ALA A 73 -24.41 -20.62 -16.51
CA ALA A 73 -23.64 -21.09 -17.66
C ALA A 73 -22.23 -21.47 -17.20
N THR A 74 -21.39 -21.91 -18.14
CA THR A 74 -20.01 -22.35 -17.82
C THR A 74 -19.00 -21.70 -18.75
N ASP A 75 -19.41 -20.60 -19.39
CA ASP A 75 -18.70 -19.82 -20.39
C ASP A 75 -18.88 -18.32 -20.13
N ASP A 76 -19.23 -17.95 -18.89
CA ASP A 76 -19.40 -16.56 -18.50
C ASP A 76 -18.05 -15.84 -18.42
N ALA A 77 -18.02 -14.60 -18.87
CA ALA A 77 -16.89 -13.71 -18.68
C ALA A 77 -16.96 -13.14 -17.26
N LEU A 78 -15.88 -13.31 -16.50
CA LEU A 78 -15.89 -13.06 -15.06
C LEU A 78 -15.09 -11.81 -14.67
N VAL A 79 -13.87 -11.67 -15.20
CA VAL A 79 -12.96 -10.58 -14.81
C VAL A 79 -12.06 -10.21 -15.97
N VAL A 80 -11.80 -8.92 -16.14
CA VAL A 80 -10.75 -8.39 -17.00
C VAL A 80 -9.55 -8.04 -16.14
N VAL A 81 -8.39 -8.58 -16.48
CA VAL A 81 -7.13 -8.32 -15.78
C VAL A 81 -6.22 -7.54 -16.70
N THR A 82 -5.64 -6.44 -16.21
CA THR A 82 -4.73 -5.58 -16.97
C THR A 82 -3.36 -5.58 -16.31
N MET A 83 -2.30 -5.76 -17.09
CA MET A 83 -0.93 -5.59 -16.62
C MET A 83 -0.57 -4.10 -16.62
N ASN A 84 -0.46 -3.47 -15.46
CA ASN A 84 -0.19 -2.03 -15.34
C ASN A 84 1.30 -1.71 -15.40
N GLN A 85 2.15 -2.61 -14.89
CA GLN A 85 3.61 -2.46 -14.85
C GLN A 85 4.29 -3.81 -15.01
N GLY A 86 5.51 -3.80 -15.56
CA GLY A 86 6.39 -4.95 -15.74
C GLY A 86 6.98 -5.03 -17.15
N GLU A 87 7.76 -6.07 -17.41
CA GLU A 87 8.28 -6.41 -18.75
C GLU A 87 7.39 -7.47 -19.41
N ASP A 88 7.37 -7.52 -20.75
CA ASP A 88 6.56 -8.49 -21.48
C ASP A 88 6.86 -9.92 -21.03
N ILE A 89 5.84 -10.64 -20.58
CA ILE A 89 6.01 -11.97 -19.99
C ILE A 89 5.34 -13.04 -20.82
N GLY A 90 6.12 -14.04 -21.25
CA GLY A 90 5.61 -15.14 -22.04
C GLY A 90 4.60 -16.00 -21.27
N TRP A 91 3.47 -16.34 -21.89
CA TRP A 91 2.42 -17.15 -21.26
C TRP A 91 2.91 -18.50 -20.74
N ALA A 92 3.92 -19.11 -21.37
CA ALA A 92 4.50 -20.37 -20.92
C ALA A 92 5.22 -20.27 -19.55
N SER A 93 5.53 -19.07 -19.07
CA SER A 93 6.11 -18.79 -17.75
C SER A 93 5.09 -18.32 -16.72
N LEU A 94 3.81 -18.18 -17.10
CA LEU A 94 2.76 -17.71 -16.20
C LEU A 94 1.82 -18.83 -15.77
N THR A 95 1.43 -18.75 -14.51
CA THR A 95 0.28 -19.47 -13.96
C THR A 95 -0.65 -18.45 -13.36
N VAL A 96 -1.88 -18.40 -13.87
CA VAL A 96 -2.95 -17.55 -13.35
C VAL A 96 -3.94 -18.41 -12.58
N THR A 97 -4.24 -18.02 -11.35
CA THR A 97 -5.25 -18.70 -10.53
C THR A 97 -6.33 -17.73 -10.12
N LEU A 98 -7.57 -18.21 -10.07
CA LEU A 98 -8.76 -17.45 -9.74
C LEU A 98 -9.47 -18.11 -8.54
N SER A 99 -9.89 -17.33 -7.56
CA SER A 99 -10.75 -17.77 -6.45
C SER A 99 -11.97 -16.87 -6.31
N VAL A 100 -13.09 -17.43 -5.84
CA VAL A 100 -14.30 -16.67 -5.50
C VAL A 100 -14.45 -16.63 -3.98
N GLY A 101 -14.46 -15.43 -3.39
CA GLY A 101 -14.40 -15.21 -1.94
C GLY A 101 -13.26 -16.01 -1.31
N GLN A 102 -13.56 -16.76 -0.24
CA GLN A 102 -12.58 -17.61 0.45
C GLN A 102 -12.49 -19.05 -0.07
N GLN A 103 -12.98 -19.33 -1.29
CA GLN A 103 -12.92 -20.67 -1.86
C GLN A 103 -11.52 -20.99 -2.40
N ALA A 104 -11.23 -22.29 -2.53
CA ALA A 104 -9.96 -22.76 -3.08
C ALA A 104 -9.76 -22.23 -4.51
N ALA A 105 -8.57 -21.67 -4.77
CA ALA A 105 -8.24 -21.12 -6.09
C ALA A 105 -8.18 -22.23 -7.15
N VAL A 106 -8.76 -21.94 -8.31
CA VAL A 106 -8.71 -22.76 -9.52
C VAL A 106 -7.69 -22.20 -10.49
N THR A 107 -7.04 -23.06 -11.28
CA THR A 107 -6.08 -22.62 -12.30
C THR A 107 -6.80 -22.34 -13.61
N CYS A 108 -6.52 -21.18 -14.20
CA CYS A 108 -6.99 -20.81 -15.53
C CYS A 108 -6.06 -21.32 -16.63
N GLY A 109 -6.62 -21.69 -17.77
CA GLY A 109 -5.87 -21.99 -18.97
C GLY A 109 -5.32 -20.73 -19.60
N ASN A 110 -4.03 -20.75 -19.92
CA ASN A 110 -3.40 -19.69 -20.70
C ASN A 110 -4.06 -19.54 -22.09
N PRO A 111 -3.92 -18.39 -22.76
CA PRO A 111 -4.56 -18.12 -24.04
C PRO A 111 -4.36 -19.23 -25.08
N GLY A 112 -5.45 -19.58 -25.76
CA GLY A 112 -5.47 -20.67 -26.74
C GLY A 112 -5.45 -22.09 -26.14
N SER A 113 -5.37 -22.24 -24.82
CA SER A 113 -5.56 -23.51 -24.13
C SER A 113 -7.04 -23.80 -23.88
N SER A 114 -7.39 -25.09 -23.76
CA SER A 114 -8.71 -25.56 -23.30
C SER A 114 -8.63 -26.25 -21.92
N THR A 115 -7.48 -26.15 -21.25
CA THR A 115 -7.21 -26.75 -19.94
C THR A 115 -7.52 -25.76 -18.82
N GLY A 116 -7.99 -26.23 -17.65
CA GLY A 116 -8.28 -25.37 -16.50
C GLY A 116 -9.77 -25.12 -16.32
N ALA A 117 -10.18 -24.67 -15.13
CA ALA A 117 -11.59 -24.40 -14.81
C ALA A 117 -12.09 -23.07 -15.40
N CYS A 118 -11.16 -22.15 -15.64
CA CYS A 118 -11.32 -20.89 -16.36
C CYS A 118 -10.35 -20.85 -17.56
N THR A 119 -10.59 -19.95 -18.51
CA THR A 119 -9.73 -19.69 -19.67
C THR A 119 -9.43 -18.21 -19.78
N ILE A 120 -8.22 -17.87 -20.23
CA ILE A 120 -7.81 -16.51 -20.51
C ILE A 120 -8.00 -16.24 -22.01
N VAL A 121 -8.60 -15.11 -22.34
CA VAL A 121 -8.83 -14.63 -23.70
C VAL A 121 -8.14 -13.28 -23.85
N GLU A 122 -7.16 -13.22 -24.75
CA GLU A 122 -6.46 -11.98 -25.08
C GLU A 122 -7.26 -11.14 -26.07
N THR A 123 -7.08 -9.82 -25.96
CA THR A 123 -7.68 -8.85 -26.89
C THR A 123 -6.76 -8.57 -28.08
N SER A 124 -5.45 -8.77 -27.92
CA SER A 124 -4.43 -8.57 -28.96
C SER A 124 -4.24 -9.83 -29.83
N THR A 125 -3.63 -9.67 -31.00
CA THR A 125 -3.36 -10.78 -31.94
C THR A 125 -1.96 -11.37 -31.85
N ASP A 126 -1.11 -10.85 -30.96
CA ASP A 126 0.31 -11.21 -30.89
C ASP A 126 0.62 -12.39 -29.94
N GLY A 127 -0.34 -12.77 -29.08
CA GLY A 127 -0.70 -14.14 -28.66
C GLY A 127 0.32 -14.99 -27.89
N ASN A 128 1.54 -14.50 -27.66
CA ASN A 128 2.63 -15.29 -27.08
C ASN A 128 3.14 -14.75 -25.73
N SER A 129 2.76 -13.53 -25.37
CA SER A 129 3.16 -12.84 -24.15
C SER A 129 2.03 -11.92 -23.68
N TRP A 130 1.97 -11.69 -22.37
CA TRP A 130 1.18 -10.63 -21.78
C TRP A 130 2.05 -9.37 -21.70
N GLU A 131 1.62 -8.31 -22.37
CA GLU A 131 2.35 -7.04 -22.50
C GLU A 131 1.86 -5.97 -21.51
N THR A 132 2.72 -5.03 -21.12
CA THR A 132 2.33 -3.92 -20.25
C THR A 132 1.30 -3.01 -20.93
N GLY A 133 0.20 -2.77 -20.23
CA GLY A 133 -0.98 -2.06 -20.71
C GLY A 133 -2.02 -2.97 -21.39
N GLU A 134 -1.73 -4.27 -21.54
CA GLU A 134 -2.66 -5.22 -22.15
C GLU A 134 -3.66 -5.77 -21.13
N ALA A 135 -4.93 -5.79 -21.55
CA ALA A 135 -6.03 -6.38 -20.82
C ALA A 135 -6.44 -7.75 -21.41
N VAL A 136 -6.59 -8.74 -20.52
CA VAL A 136 -7.09 -10.07 -20.84
C VAL A 136 -8.38 -10.36 -20.10
N THR A 137 -9.30 -11.08 -20.72
CA THR A 137 -10.54 -11.50 -20.09
C THR A 137 -10.39 -12.93 -19.58
N ILE A 138 -10.74 -13.17 -18.32
CA ILE A 138 -10.86 -14.50 -17.73
C ILE A 138 -12.32 -14.89 -17.76
N SER A 139 -12.60 -16.03 -18.39
CA SER A 139 -13.93 -16.61 -18.53
C SER A 139 -13.96 -18.01 -17.94
N GLU A 140 -15.14 -18.50 -17.59
CA GLU A 140 -15.34 -19.89 -17.23
C GLU A 140 -15.02 -20.84 -18.39
N ASN A 141 -14.61 -22.06 -18.06
CA ASN A 141 -14.27 -23.09 -19.04
C ASN A 141 -14.87 -24.45 -18.65
N GLY A 142 -16.18 -24.58 -18.87
CA GLY A 142 -16.91 -25.82 -18.63
C GLY A 142 -17.16 -26.15 -17.15
N VAL A 143 -16.82 -25.22 -16.25
CA VAL A 143 -17.08 -25.26 -14.81
C VAL A 143 -17.73 -23.94 -14.42
N ASP A 144 -18.90 -24.01 -13.78
CA ASP A 144 -19.58 -22.88 -13.14
C ASP A 144 -18.77 -22.52 -11.88
N ILE A 145 -18.06 -21.41 -11.97
CA ILE A 145 -17.23 -20.80 -10.93
C ILE A 145 -18.05 -19.75 -10.17
N CYS A 146 -18.94 -19.03 -10.86
CA CYS A 146 -19.73 -17.94 -10.31
C CYS A 146 -21.12 -17.86 -10.95
N SER A 147 -22.20 -18.03 -10.15
CA SER A 147 -23.58 -17.99 -10.64
C SER A 147 -24.56 -17.18 -9.75
N ASP A 148 -25.50 -16.52 -10.44
CA ASP A 148 -26.69 -15.76 -10.02
C ASP A 148 -27.00 -15.70 -8.50
N SER A 149 -26.73 -14.54 -7.89
CA SER A 149 -27.69 -13.73 -7.06
C SER A 149 -27.04 -12.89 -5.96
N SER A 150 -25.72 -12.95 -5.82
CA SER A 150 -24.93 -11.94 -5.13
C SER A 150 -23.59 -11.86 -5.85
N SER A 151 -23.16 -10.65 -6.17
CA SER A 151 -21.82 -10.31 -6.64
C SER A 151 -20.73 -11.32 -6.21
N CYS A 152 -19.96 -11.85 -7.17
CA CYS A 152 -18.84 -12.73 -6.88
C CYS A 152 -17.58 -11.90 -6.64
N GLU A 153 -17.05 -11.94 -5.42
CA GLU A 153 -15.73 -11.40 -5.14
C GLU A 153 -14.67 -12.33 -5.76
N ILE A 154 -13.98 -11.87 -6.80
CA ILE A 154 -13.00 -12.65 -7.55
C ILE A 154 -11.61 -12.14 -7.19
N THR A 155 -10.73 -13.04 -6.76
CA THR A 155 -9.31 -12.78 -6.58
C THR A 155 -8.51 -13.55 -7.61
N VAL A 156 -7.66 -12.84 -8.35
CA VAL A 156 -6.74 -13.38 -9.35
C VAL A 156 -5.32 -13.25 -8.85
N LYS A 157 -4.58 -14.36 -8.82
CA LYS A 157 -3.14 -14.37 -8.54
C LYS A 157 -2.38 -14.70 -9.81
N VAL A 158 -1.35 -13.90 -10.10
CA VAL A 158 -0.45 -14.12 -11.24
C VAL A 158 0.90 -14.60 -10.70
N LEU A 159 1.31 -15.80 -11.09
CA LEU A 159 2.54 -16.43 -10.60
C LEU A 159 3.50 -16.74 -11.74
N ASN A 160 4.80 -16.65 -11.44
CA ASN A 160 5.84 -17.15 -12.34
C ASN A 160 5.99 -18.68 -12.17
N SER A 161 5.59 -19.45 -13.17
CA SER A 161 5.57 -20.91 -13.17
C SER A 161 6.93 -21.58 -12.96
N ARG A 162 8.05 -20.87 -13.23
CA ARG A 162 9.39 -21.44 -13.04
C ARG A 162 9.90 -21.31 -11.61
N LYS A 163 9.46 -20.29 -10.88
CA LYS A 163 9.94 -19.97 -9.52
C LYS A 163 8.86 -20.14 -8.44
N GLY A 164 7.58 -20.31 -8.81
CA GLY A 164 6.46 -20.31 -7.86
C GLY A 164 6.24 -18.96 -7.17
N LYS A 165 6.98 -17.92 -7.61
CA LYS A 165 6.94 -16.56 -7.07
C LYS A 165 5.63 -15.90 -7.50
N LEU A 166 4.89 -15.36 -6.55
CA LEU A 166 3.76 -14.47 -6.79
C LEU A 166 4.31 -13.19 -7.43
N LEU A 167 3.77 -12.82 -8.59
CA LEU A 167 4.08 -11.57 -9.26
C LEU A 167 3.18 -10.46 -8.74
N ASP A 168 1.88 -10.72 -8.66
CA ASP A 168 0.90 -9.83 -8.03
C ASP A 168 -0.43 -10.55 -7.77
N THR A 169 -1.30 -9.90 -6.98
CA THR A 169 -2.71 -10.28 -6.78
C THR A 169 -3.62 -9.12 -7.18
N ALA A 170 -4.61 -9.40 -8.03
CA ALA A 170 -5.62 -8.43 -8.44
C ALA A 170 -7.01 -8.96 -8.06
N SER A 171 -7.89 -8.11 -7.52
CA SER A 171 -9.24 -8.50 -7.12
C SER A 171 -10.29 -7.61 -7.78
N SER A 172 -11.45 -8.20 -8.08
CA SER A 172 -12.61 -7.50 -8.65
C SER A 172 -13.88 -8.19 -8.19
N VAL A 173 -14.99 -7.46 -8.16
CA VAL A 173 -16.29 -8.05 -7.90
C VAL A 173 -17.04 -8.16 -9.23
N SER A 174 -17.51 -9.36 -9.59
CA SER A 174 -18.33 -9.57 -10.78
C SER A 174 -19.82 -9.59 -10.43
N GLU A 175 -20.59 -8.68 -11.01
CA GLU A 175 -21.97 -8.42 -10.60
C GLU A 175 -23.02 -9.07 -11.52
N GLY A 176 -24.09 -9.57 -10.91
CA GLY A 176 -25.28 -10.02 -11.63
C GLY A 176 -26.34 -8.93 -11.70
N LEU A 177 -26.96 -8.73 -12.87
CA LEU A 177 -28.10 -7.81 -13.08
C LEU A 177 -29.18 -7.98 -11.99
N ASP A 178 -29.42 -6.95 -11.17
CA ASP A 178 -30.60 -6.90 -10.30
C ASP A 178 -31.88 -6.88 -11.15
N SER A 179 -32.65 -7.97 -11.05
CA SER A 179 -33.98 -8.08 -11.64
C SER A 179 -35.05 -7.63 -10.64
N GLY A 180 -35.04 -6.34 -10.29
CA GLY A 180 -35.90 -5.73 -9.27
C GLY A 180 -37.06 -4.85 -9.77
N SER A 181 -38.11 -5.48 -10.33
CA SER A 181 -39.53 -5.06 -10.25
C SER A 181 -39.94 -3.59 -10.52
N SER A 182 -40.40 -3.33 -11.75
CA SER A 182 -41.30 -2.21 -12.08
C SER A 182 -42.63 -2.34 -11.32
N SER A 183 -42.91 -1.46 -10.35
CA SER A 183 -44.26 -1.30 -9.82
C SER A 183 -45.05 -0.32 -10.70
N THR A 184 -46.03 -0.86 -11.41
CA THR A 184 -46.97 -0.08 -12.24
C THR A 184 -47.99 0.59 -11.32
N GLY A 185 -47.70 1.80 -10.87
CA GLY A 185 -48.64 2.68 -10.18
C GLY A 185 -49.06 3.83 -11.09
N GLY A 186 -50.17 3.64 -11.83
CA GLY A 186 -50.71 4.68 -12.70
C GLY A 186 -51.19 5.90 -11.90
N ASN A 187 -50.74 7.09 -12.30
CA ASN A 187 -51.52 8.30 -12.12
C ASN A 187 -51.45 9.18 -13.37
N THR A 188 -52.63 9.57 -13.83
CA THR A 188 -52.89 10.29 -15.07
C THR A 188 -52.76 11.79 -14.89
N GLY A 189 -52.07 12.46 -15.82
CA GLY A 189 -52.48 13.77 -16.33
C GLY A 189 -51.44 14.90 -16.24
N GLY A 190 -51.04 15.43 -17.40
CA GLY A 190 -50.44 16.77 -17.51
C GLY A 190 -49.41 16.94 -18.63
N ASN A 191 -49.86 17.02 -19.88
CA ASN A 191 -49.05 17.47 -21.02
C ASN A 191 -48.81 19.00 -20.93
N THR A 192 -47.57 19.46 -21.18
CA THR A 192 -47.24 20.50 -22.19
C THR A 192 -45.73 20.60 -22.43
N GLY A 193 -45.31 20.08 -23.59
CA GLY A 193 -44.23 20.47 -24.51
C GLY A 193 -43.02 21.32 -24.09
N GLY A 194 -41.85 20.89 -24.59
CA GLY A 194 -40.66 21.73 -24.79
C GLY A 194 -39.48 20.92 -25.33
N ASN A 195 -39.21 21.03 -26.62
CA ASN A 195 -38.09 20.38 -27.33
C ASN A 195 -36.78 21.15 -27.13
N THR A 196 -35.70 20.48 -26.70
CA THR A 196 -34.30 20.76 -27.09
C THR A 196 -33.47 19.48 -26.94
N GLY A 197 -32.90 18.97 -28.03
CA GLY A 197 -31.80 18.01 -27.94
C GLY A 197 -30.53 18.69 -27.42
N GLY A 198 -29.71 17.94 -26.67
CA GLY A 198 -28.34 18.33 -26.32
C GLY A 198 -27.89 17.81 -24.95
N SER A 199 -26.83 16.98 -24.97
CA SER A 199 -26.06 16.41 -23.85
C SER A 199 -26.61 15.12 -23.25
N THR A 200 -26.05 13.99 -23.70
CA THR A 200 -25.98 12.74 -22.92
C THR A 200 -24.98 12.97 -21.78
N GLY A 201 -25.37 13.74 -20.76
CA GLY A 201 -24.61 13.80 -19.51
C GLY A 201 -24.78 12.49 -18.73
N ALA A 202 -23.79 12.15 -17.90
CA ALA A 202 -23.91 11.03 -16.97
C ALA A 202 -25.16 11.22 -16.07
N PRO A 203 -25.82 10.14 -15.63
CA PRO A 203 -26.93 10.23 -14.69
C PRO A 203 -26.48 10.84 -13.36
N ALA A 204 -27.36 11.45 -12.58
CA ALA A 204 -26.99 11.96 -11.25
C ALA A 204 -26.56 10.81 -10.32
N CYS A 205 -25.53 11.05 -9.49
CA CYS A 205 -25.07 10.06 -8.53
C CYS A 205 -26.14 9.74 -7.49
N ASN A 206 -26.26 8.45 -7.16
CA ASN A 206 -27.02 8.00 -6.00
C ASN A 206 -26.18 8.29 -4.75
N ALA A 207 -26.74 9.04 -3.82
CA ALA A 207 -26.07 9.44 -2.59
C ALA A 207 -25.49 8.24 -1.82
N ALA A 208 -26.20 7.12 -1.75
CA ALA A 208 -25.75 5.95 -1.00
C ALA A 208 -24.49 5.27 -1.59
N ASP A 209 -24.12 5.60 -2.83
CA ASP A 209 -22.99 5.00 -3.52
C ASP A 209 -21.73 5.87 -3.44
N ILE A 210 -21.83 7.10 -2.91
CA ILE A 210 -20.70 8.02 -2.77
C ILE A 210 -20.27 8.08 -1.31
N SER A 211 -19.01 7.78 -1.01
CA SER A 211 -18.43 7.87 0.33
C SER A 211 -17.11 8.62 0.30
N ILE A 212 -16.65 9.05 1.47
CA ILE A 212 -15.28 9.52 1.65
C ILE A 212 -14.40 8.27 1.74
N SER A 213 -13.40 8.13 0.86
CA SER A 213 -12.51 6.96 0.87
C SER A 213 -11.23 7.22 1.66
N GLU A 214 -10.63 8.38 1.48
CA GLU A 214 -9.34 8.68 2.08
C GLU A 214 -9.23 10.18 2.40
N MET A 215 -8.55 10.51 3.49
CA MET A 215 -8.22 11.90 3.81
C MET A 215 -6.88 12.02 4.52
N HIS A 216 -6.22 13.15 4.32
CA HIS A 216 -4.89 13.41 4.87
C HIS A 216 -4.78 14.86 5.35
N GLY A 217 -4.43 15.02 6.63
CA GLY A 217 -4.31 16.32 7.28
C GLY A 217 -2.88 16.68 7.66
N GLY A 218 -2.04 17.06 6.69
CA GLY A 218 -0.66 17.54 6.93
C GLY A 218 0.31 17.18 5.80
N GLY A 219 1.61 17.39 6.01
CA GLY A 219 2.66 16.89 5.10
C GLY A 219 2.80 17.59 3.74
N SER A 220 3.47 16.89 2.81
CA SER A 220 3.65 17.25 1.40
C SER A 220 3.33 16.00 0.57
N PRO A 221 2.29 15.98 -0.28
CA PRO A 221 1.43 17.11 -0.69
C PRO A 221 0.62 17.72 0.47
N GLU A 222 0.27 19.01 0.33
CA GLU A 222 -0.63 19.71 1.27
C GLU A 222 -2.01 19.02 1.28
N ASP A 223 -2.68 19.08 2.42
CA ASP A 223 -3.97 18.47 2.80
C ASP A 223 -4.87 18.00 1.65
N TRP A 224 -5.41 16.78 1.72
CA TRP A 224 -6.24 16.27 0.65
C TRP A 224 -7.37 15.33 1.12
N ILE A 225 -8.43 15.24 0.32
CA ILE A 225 -9.64 14.45 0.57
C ILE A 225 -9.97 13.69 -0.72
N GLU A 226 -10.40 12.45 -0.59
CA GLU A 226 -10.87 11.61 -1.68
C GLU A 226 -12.26 11.05 -1.42
N ILE A 227 -13.04 10.95 -2.48
CA ILE A 227 -14.32 10.26 -2.50
C ILE A 227 -14.28 9.08 -3.46
N HIS A 228 -15.07 8.06 -3.14
CA HIS A 228 -15.25 6.86 -3.94
C HIS A 228 -16.71 6.73 -4.38
N ASN A 229 -16.91 6.29 -5.63
CA ASN A 229 -18.22 5.93 -6.17
C ASN A 229 -18.35 4.41 -6.31
N ALA A 230 -19.01 3.74 -5.37
CA ALA A 230 -19.29 2.30 -5.44
C ALA A 230 -20.39 1.93 -6.46
N GLY A 231 -21.00 2.92 -7.11
CA GLY A 231 -22.08 2.76 -8.07
C GLY A 231 -21.63 2.87 -9.52
N ALA A 232 -22.59 3.11 -10.42
CA ALA A 232 -22.32 3.37 -11.83
C ALA A 232 -21.74 4.77 -12.06
N GLU A 233 -21.13 5.01 -13.23
CA GLU A 233 -20.66 6.34 -13.63
C GLU A 233 -21.81 7.36 -13.52
N CYS A 234 -21.53 8.47 -12.87
CA CYS A 234 -22.55 9.45 -12.54
C CYS A 234 -21.99 10.89 -12.39
N ASP A 235 -22.88 11.87 -12.46
CA ASP A 235 -22.61 13.31 -12.26
C ASP A 235 -22.88 13.69 -10.80
N LEU A 236 -21.90 14.31 -10.15
CA LEU A 236 -21.95 14.74 -8.76
C LEU A 236 -22.62 16.12 -8.58
N ASP A 237 -23.25 16.69 -9.61
CA ASP A 237 -23.92 18.00 -9.54
C ASP A 237 -24.70 18.22 -8.23
N GLY A 238 -24.23 19.21 -7.45
CA GLY A 238 -24.84 19.62 -6.19
C GLY A 238 -24.37 18.88 -4.94
N PHE A 239 -23.54 17.85 -5.03
CA PHE A 239 -22.86 17.27 -3.85
C PHE A 239 -21.94 18.31 -3.21
N GLN A 240 -21.67 18.15 -1.91
CA GLN A 240 -20.87 19.09 -1.14
C GLN A 240 -19.95 18.41 -0.13
N ILE A 241 -18.73 18.91 0.05
CA ILE A 241 -17.80 18.48 1.11
C ILE A 241 -17.48 19.65 2.03
N TYR A 242 -17.46 19.42 3.34
CA TYR A 242 -17.24 20.43 4.39
C TYR A 242 -16.10 20.03 5.35
N ASP A 243 -15.28 21.00 5.75
CA ASP A 243 -14.46 20.90 6.99
C ASP A 243 -15.32 21.32 8.21
N LYS A 244 -15.32 20.52 9.27
CA LYS A 244 -16.01 20.73 10.56
C LYS A 244 -17.54 20.86 10.46
N GLY A 245 -18.11 20.19 9.47
CA GLY A 245 -19.55 20.10 9.26
C GLY A 245 -20.21 21.40 8.84
N VAL A 246 -21.54 21.36 8.75
CA VAL A 246 -22.28 22.47 8.15
C VAL A 246 -22.52 23.59 9.12
N LYS A 247 -21.95 24.75 8.76
CA LYS A 247 -22.25 26.01 9.41
C LYS A 247 -23.64 26.44 8.93
N GLU A 248 -24.64 26.42 9.81
CA GLU A 248 -26.06 26.74 9.51
C GLU A 248 -26.25 28.05 8.69
N GLU A 249 -25.29 28.97 8.78
CA GLU A 249 -25.25 30.23 8.02
C GLU A 249 -24.98 30.03 6.50
N CYS A 250 -24.56 28.84 6.07
CA CYS A 250 -24.11 28.51 4.70
C CYS A 250 -25.14 27.70 3.87
N ASP A 251 -26.23 27.24 4.48
CA ASP A 251 -27.33 26.46 3.84
C ASP A 251 -28.44 27.33 3.23
N ALA A 252 -28.37 28.66 3.40
CA ALA A 252 -29.28 29.56 2.71
C ALA A 252 -28.98 29.52 1.20
N VAL A 253 -29.81 28.81 0.43
CA VAL A 253 -29.74 28.70 -1.03
C VAL A 253 -29.45 30.07 -1.65
N GLY A 254 -28.22 30.28 -2.13
CA GLY A 254 -27.74 31.55 -2.69
C GLY A 254 -26.89 32.45 -1.78
N GLY A 255 -26.43 31.96 -0.62
CA GLY A 255 -25.57 32.68 0.31
C GLY A 255 -24.14 32.86 -0.22
N ALA A 256 -23.93 33.82 -1.12
CA ALA A 256 -22.61 34.39 -1.34
C ALA A 256 -22.25 35.27 -0.13
N GLY A 257 -21.15 34.95 0.55
CA GLY A 257 -20.35 35.95 1.25
C GLY A 257 -20.36 35.96 2.78
N THR A 258 -19.91 34.88 3.42
CA THR A 258 -19.11 35.02 4.65
C THR A 258 -17.86 34.16 4.53
N SER A 259 -16.72 34.61 5.07
CA SER A 259 -15.43 33.89 4.99
C SER A 259 -15.44 32.49 5.64
N LYS A 260 -16.54 32.11 6.30
CA LYS A 260 -16.74 30.80 6.92
C LYS A 260 -17.38 29.78 5.98
N CYS A 261 -18.06 30.23 4.92
CA CYS A 261 -18.71 29.37 3.93
C CYS A 261 -17.79 29.00 2.75
N ASP A 262 -16.54 29.50 2.78
CA ASP A 262 -15.51 29.23 1.78
C ASP A 262 -14.73 27.93 2.07
N GLU A 263 -14.98 27.27 3.22
CA GLU A 263 -14.45 25.94 3.61
C GLU A 263 -15.38 24.82 3.10
N ARG A 264 -15.75 24.88 1.82
CA ARG A 264 -16.66 23.92 1.19
C ARG A 264 -16.33 23.68 -0.27
N ILE A 265 -16.42 22.42 -0.67
CA ILE A 265 -16.45 21.97 -2.07
C ILE A 265 -17.92 21.88 -2.52
N VAL A 266 -18.24 22.39 -3.71
CA VAL A 266 -19.55 22.22 -4.34
C VAL A 266 -19.33 21.70 -5.75
N PHE A 267 -19.78 20.48 -6.01
CA PHE A 267 -19.73 19.87 -7.32
C PHE A 267 -20.79 20.51 -8.24
N VAL A 268 -20.44 20.67 -9.50
CA VAL A 268 -21.29 21.26 -10.54
C VAL A 268 -21.47 20.26 -11.68
N SER A 269 -22.56 20.42 -12.44
CA SER A 269 -22.82 19.54 -13.58
C SER A 269 -21.62 19.43 -14.52
N GLY A 270 -21.25 18.18 -14.79
CA GLY A 270 -20.05 17.81 -15.54
C GLY A 270 -18.91 17.29 -14.68
N ASP A 271 -18.98 17.42 -13.34
CA ASP A 271 -18.09 16.72 -12.41
C ASP A 271 -18.53 15.26 -12.31
N THR A 272 -18.11 14.46 -13.29
CA THR A 272 -18.47 13.03 -13.39
C THR A 272 -17.43 12.16 -12.70
N ILE A 273 -17.90 11.21 -11.90
CA ILE A 273 -17.07 10.15 -11.32
C ILE A 273 -17.41 8.82 -11.97
N SER A 274 -16.38 8.10 -12.43
CA SER A 274 -16.54 6.79 -13.06
C SER A 274 -17.15 5.76 -12.10
N ALA A 275 -17.69 4.69 -12.65
CA ALA A 275 -18.10 3.54 -11.84
C ALA A 275 -16.90 2.96 -11.08
N ASN A 276 -17.02 2.71 -9.76
CA ASN A 276 -15.91 2.33 -8.88
C ASN A 276 -14.72 3.29 -8.95
N GLY A 277 -14.98 4.54 -9.35
CA GLY A 277 -13.97 5.56 -9.53
C GLY A 277 -13.64 6.25 -8.21
N TYR A 278 -12.41 6.73 -8.13
CA TYR A 278 -11.90 7.58 -7.06
C TYR A 278 -11.70 8.99 -7.59
N MET A 279 -12.05 9.98 -6.80
CA MET A 279 -11.77 11.37 -7.12
C MET A 279 -11.25 12.09 -5.89
N TRP A 280 -10.06 12.66 -6.01
CA TRP A 280 -9.36 13.31 -4.92
C TRP A 280 -9.08 14.78 -5.20
N PHE A 281 -8.94 15.53 -4.11
CA PHE A 281 -8.83 16.98 -4.10
C PHE A 281 -7.83 17.41 -3.05
N CYS A 282 -7.00 18.41 -3.33
CA CYS A 282 -5.97 18.85 -2.37
C CYS A 282 -5.90 20.38 -2.21
N GLU A 283 -5.33 20.82 -1.08
CA GLU A 283 -4.90 22.19 -0.84
C GLU A 283 -3.68 22.47 -1.75
N GLY A 284 -3.74 23.52 -2.56
CA GLY A 284 -2.58 23.91 -3.38
C GLY A 284 -2.35 23.04 -4.63
N VAL A 285 -1.17 22.46 -4.81
CA VAL A 285 -0.75 21.80 -6.07
C VAL A 285 -0.79 20.28 -5.96
N CYS A 286 -1.82 19.68 -6.53
CA CYS A 286 -1.93 18.25 -6.70
C CYS A 286 -1.13 17.81 -7.94
N SER A 287 -0.27 16.79 -7.83
CA SER A 287 0.37 16.18 -9.00
C SER A 287 -0.50 15.04 -9.56
N GLY A 288 -1.22 15.29 -10.65
CA GLY A 288 -2.11 14.31 -11.30
C GLY A 288 -3.01 14.98 -12.34
N ALA A 289 -3.55 14.22 -13.30
CA ALA A 289 -4.35 14.78 -14.40
C ALA A 289 -5.76 15.24 -13.99
N ASP A 290 -6.27 14.78 -12.85
CA ASP A 290 -7.68 14.88 -12.47
C ASP A 290 -7.94 15.62 -11.14
N ALA A 291 -6.92 16.24 -10.57
CA ALA A 291 -7.05 16.82 -9.23
C ALA A 291 -7.64 18.24 -9.27
N GLN A 292 -8.78 18.45 -8.59
CA GLN A 292 -9.32 19.79 -8.37
C GLN A 292 -8.73 20.41 -7.10
N GLN A 293 -8.36 21.69 -7.16
CA GLN A 293 -7.76 22.45 -6.05
C GLN A 293 -8.85 23.14 -5.23
N PHE A 294 -8.75 23.09 -3.89
CA PHE A 294 -9.59 23.89 -3.00
C PHE A 294 -8.78 24.77 -2.05
N GLY A 295 -9.41 25.83 -1.55
CA GLY A 295 -8.76 26.92 -0.82
C GLY A 295 -8.74 26.80 0.70
N PHE A 296 -9.03 25.61 1.24
CA PHE A 296 -9.01 25.32 2.66
C PHE A 296 -8.22 24.04 2.92
N GLY A 297 -7.64 23.91 4.11
CA GLY A 297 -6.94 22.72 4.54
C GLY A 297 -7.60 22.09 5.77
N ILE A 298 -7.43 20.79 5.92
CA ILE A 298 -7.88 19.96 7.03
C ILE A 298 -6.69 19.78 8.00
N LYS A 299 -6.33 20.87 8.68
CA LYS A 299 -4.99 21.09 9.27
C LYS A 299 -4.75 20.43 10.63
N GLY A 300 -5.64 19.57 11.12
CA GLY A 300 -5.57 19.14 12.52
C GLY A 300 -6.15 17.77 12.81
N SER A 301 -5.51 17.10 13.77
CA SER A 301 -6.03 15.97 14.50
C SER A 301 -7.45 16.24 15.02
N GLY A 302 -8.40 15.35 14.74
CA GLY A 302 -9.80 15.48 15.15
C GLY A 302 -10.64 16.45 14.31
N ASP A 303 -10.12 16.95 13.18
CA ASP A 303 -10.91 17.66 12.19
C ASP A 303 -11.87 16.69 11.49
N THR A 304 -13.07 17.14 11.15
CA THR A 304 -14.08 16.29 10.51
C THR A 304 -14.34 16.72 9.09
N VAL A 305 -14.48 15.75 8.19
CA VAL A 305 -14.91 15.97 6.82
C VAL A 305 -16.30 15.40 6.65
N HIS A 306 -17.21 16.18 6.09
CA HIS A 306 -18.60 15.78 5.88
C HIS A 306 -18.96 15.85 4.41
N LEU A 307 -19.54 14.77 3.89
CA LEU A 307 -20.07 14.66 2.53
C LEU A 307 -21.60 14.78 2.57
N ARG A 308 -22.16 15.65 1.70
CA ARG A 308 -23.60 15.88 1.58
C ARG A 308 -24.10 15.70 0.16
N ALA A 309 -25.32 15.18 0.06
CA ALA A 309 -26.06 15.06 -1.18
C ALA A 309 -26.67 16.41 -1.59
N PRO A 310 -27.13 16.55 -2.86
CA PRO A 310 -27.74 17.78 -3.35
C PRO A 310 -29.02 18.22 -2.61
N ASP A 311 -29.69 17.30 -1.91
CA ASP A 311 -30.87 17.59 -1.09
C ASP A 311 -30.51 18.11 0.32
N GLY A 312 -29.21 18.18 0.65
CA GLY A 312 -28.67 18.63 1.92
C GLY A 312 -28.57 17.55 2.99
N SER A 313 -28.92 16.30 2.69
CA SER A 313 -28.70 15.17 3.60
C SER A 313 -27.20 14.84 3.71
N GLU A 314 -26.78 14.42 4.90
CA GLU A 314 -25.43 13.90 5.14
C GLU A 314 -25.36 12.46 4.63
N VAL A 315 -24.43 12.26 3.71
CA VAL A 315 -24.17 10.98 3.05
C VAL A 315 -23.16 10.20 3.84
N ASP A 316 -22.08 10.87 4.22
CA ASP A 316 -20.96 10.28 4.92
C ASP A 316 -20.23 11.35 5.73
N TYR A 317 -19.50 10.94 6.76
CA TYR A 317 -18.59 11.80 7.50
C TYR A 317 -17.47 10.97 8.11
N ASP A 318 -16.28 11.55 8.14
CA ASP A 318 -15.15 10.96 8.85
C ASP A 318 -14.41 12.00 9.70
N THR A 319 -13.55 11.52 10.59
CA THR A 319 -12.80 12.35 11.54
C THR A 319 -11.34 11.99 11.50
N LEU A 320 -10.52 12.89 10.93
CA LEU A 320 -9.06 12.75 10.93
C LEU A 320 -8.56 12.30 12.30
N GLY A 321 -7.84 11.18 12.30
CA GLY A 321 -7.22 10.62 13.49
C GLY A 321 -6.45 11.64 14.33
N ASP A 322 -6.16 11.29 15.58
CA ASP A 322 -5.57 12.20 16.58
C ASP A 322 -4.12 12.66 16.26
N GLU A 323 -3.54 12.21 15.15
CA GLU A 323 -2.17 12.44 14.70
C GLU A 323 -2.14 13.52 13.60
N ALA A 324 -1.32 14.56 13.75
CA ALA A 324 -1.15 15.56 12.71
C ALA A 324 -0.34 14.98 11.53
N GLY A 325 -0.89 14.99 10.32
CA GLY A 325 -0.29 14.37 9.13
C GLY A 325 -0.68 12.91 8.91
N SER A 326 -1.68 12.38 9.62
CA SER A 326 -2.20 11.04 9.35
C SER A 326 -3.00 11.00 8.07
N THR A 327 -2.87 9.88 7.35
CA THR A 327 -3.86 9.44 6.37
C THR A 327 -4.86 8.53 7.06
N GLU A 328 -6.13 8.75 6.77
CA GLU A 328 -7.23 7.92 7.23
C GLU A 328 -7.91 7.27 6.04
N PHE A 329 -8.17 5.97 6.16
CA PHE A 329 -8.81 5.15 5.13
C PHE A 329 -10.17 4.69 5.63
N ASP A 330 -11.23 4.98 4.88
CA ASP A 330 -12.48 4.27 5.06
C ASP A 330 -12.38 2.90 4.39
N CYS A 331 -12.29 1.86 5.22
CA CYS A 331 -12.38 0.47 4.78
C CYS A 331 -13.80 -0.02 5.08
N SER A 332 -14.37 -0.89 4.24
CA SER A 332 -15.74 -1.41 4.40
C SER A 332 -16.05 -2.08 5.76
N THR A 333 -15.02 -2.37 6.57
CA THR A 333 -15.10 -2.87 7.95
C THR A 333 -15.00 -1.79 9.04
N GLY A 334 -14.94 -0.51 8.66
CA GLY A 334 -14.69 0.65 9.49
C GLY A 334 -13.36 1.35 9.17
N VAL A 335 -13.25 2.57 9.66
CA VAL A 335 -12.12 3.48 9.50
C VAL A 335 -10.82 2.87 10.05
N GLN A 336 -9.78 2.81 9.22
CA GLN A 336 -8.44 2.39 9.61
C GLN A 336 -7.56 3.62 9.83
N THR A 337 -7.02 3.76 11.05
CA THR A 337 -6.00 4.75 11.35
C THR A 337 -4.67 4.35 10.73
N SER A 338 -4.08 5.24 9.92
CA SER A 338 -2.70 5.23 9.40
C SER A 338 -1.89 3.95 9.67
N GLY A 339 -2.00 2.99 8.76
CA GLY A 339 -1.04 1.88 8.65
C GLY A 339 0.15 2.26 7.76
N PRO A 340 1.18 1.40 7.70
CA PRO A 340 2.41 1.64 6.95
C PRO A 340 2.23 1.36 5.46
N HIS A 341 1.11 1.75 4.84
CA HIS A 341 0.83 1.40 3.45
C HIS A 341 0.75 2.60 2.52
N GLY A 342 1.13 3.77 3.05
CA GLY A 342 1.14 5.04 2.31
C GLY A 342 -0.26 5.48 1.91
N SER A 343 -0.39 6.73 1.50
CA SER A 343 -1.64 7.21 0.92
C SER A 343 -1.90 6.62 -0.46
N THR A 344 -3.17 6.46 -0.83
CA THR A 344 -3.62 5.85 -2.11
C THR A 344 -4.45 6.80 -2.99
N PRO A 345 -4.05 8.07 -3.20
CA PRO A 345 -4.87 9.02 -3.95
C PRO A 345 -5.05 8.59 -5.41
N GLY A 346 -6.30 8.60 -5.85
CA GLY A 346 -6.79 8.15 -7.15
C GLY A 346 -6.95 6.64 -7.28
N ALA A 347 -6.84 5.87 -6.20
CA ALA A 347 -6.86 4.41 -6.24
C ALA A 347 -7.60 3.82 -5.02
N ALA A 348 -7.84 2.51 -5.06
CA ALA A 348 -8.43 1.81 -3.94
C ALA A 348 -7.51 1.79 -2.72
N ASN A 349 -8.09 2.01 -1.55
CA ASN A 349 -7.41 1.91 -0.26
C ASN A 349 -6.74 0.55 -0.07
N ASN A 350 -5.54 0.56 0.50
CA ASN A 350 -4.84 -0.65 0.92
C ASN A 350 -5.41 -1.20 2.24
N CYS A 351 -6.65 -1.68 2.20
CA CYS A 351 -7.36 -2.21 3.36
C CYS A 351 -6.93 -3.67 3.66
N TYR A 352 -6.16 -3.87 4.73
CA TYR A 352 -5.79 -5.20 5.20
C TYR A 352 -6.78 -5.69 6.26
N SER A 353 -7.21 -6.95 6.15
CA SER A 353 -8.05 -7.60 7.17
C SER A 353 -7.30 -7.95 8.45
N VAL A 354 -5.96 -7.87 8.42
CA VAL A 354 -5.08 -8.10 9.55
C VAL A 354 -4.16 -6.89 9.68
N THR A 355 -4.34 -6.15 10.78
CA THR A 355 -3.61 -4.92 11.07
C THR A 355 -2.27 -5.18 11.79
N LEU A 356 -1.49 -6.13 11.28
CA LEU A 356 -0.23 -6.58 11.89
C LEU A 356 0.87 -6.57 10.86
N VAL A 357 1.98 -5.89 11.18
CA VAL A 357 3.14 -5.80 10.31
C VAL A 357 4.41 -6.20 11.03
N VAL A 358 5.43 -6.52 10.23
CA VAL A 358 6.83 -6.45 10.67
C VAL A 358 7.22 -4.97 10.63
N ASN A 359 7.71 -4.41 11.74
CA ASN A 359 7.99 -2.97 11.90
C ASN A 359 9.48 -2.66 11.73
N GLU A 360 10.32 -3.43 12.43
CA GLU A 360 11.78 -3.27 12.44
C GLU A 360 12.46 -4.65 12.44
N VAL A 361 13.64 -4.73 11.82
CA VAL A 361 14.48 -5.92 11.80
C VAL A 361 15.94 -5.50 11.95
N ALA A 362 16.66 -6.12 12.89
CA ALA A 362 18.12 -6.04 12.92
C ALA A 362 18.73 -7.43 12.79
N ASN A 363 19.73 -7.55 11.92
CA ASN A 363 20.45 -8.80 11.63
C ASN A 363 21.85 -8.86 12.29
N LYS A 364 22.17 -7.87 13.12
CA LYS A 364 23.45 -7.75 13.86
C LYS A 364 23.27 -7.21 15.27
N GLY A 365 22.03 -7.22 15.75
CA GLY A 365 21.63 -6.65 17.03
C GLY A 365 21.70 -5.14 17.11
N SER A 366 21.21 -4.62 18.22
CA SER A 366 21.18 -3.19 18.53
C SER A 366 21.49 -2.99 20.00
N ALA A 367 22.28 -1.95 20.30
CA ALA A 367 22.70 -1.69 21.66
C ALA A 367 21.51 -1.38 22.58
N GLY A 368 21.34 -2.18 23.63
CA GLY A 368 20.31 -1.99 24.66
C GLY A 368 18.94 -2.58 24.35
N VAL A 369 18.78 -3.33 23.25
CA VAL A 369 17.48 -3.88 22.82
C VAL A 369 17.25 -5.28 23.39
N CYS A 370 18.00 -6.28 22.93
CA CYS A 370 17.83 -7.69 23.33
C CYS A 370 18.80 -8.13 24.45
N LEU A 371 18.79 -7.39 25.57
CA LEU A 371 19.72 -7.63 26.67
C LEU A 371 19.46 -8.93 27.43
N ASN A 372 20.52 -9.69 27.68
CA ASN A 372 20.63 -10.75 28.67
C ASN A 372 20.43 -10.25 30.10
N ALA A 373 20.18 -11.18 31.04
CA ALA A 373 19.99 -10.87 32.47
C ALA A 373 21.14 -10.06 33.11
N ASP A 374 22.36 -10.22 32.59
CA ASP A 374 23.54 -9.52 33.07
C ASP A 374 23.82 -8.20 32.34
N GLY A 375 22.96 -7.82 31.39
CA GLY A 375 23.08 -6.64 30.55
C GLY A 375 24.05 -6.79 29.36
N SER A 376 24.47 -8.00 29.02
CA SER A 376 25.15 -8.31 27.74
C SER A 376 24.11 -8.65 26.65
N GLY A 377 24.48 -8.81 25.36
CA GLY A 377 23.51 -9.22 24.30
C GLY A 377 23.07 -8.11 23.34
N ASP A 378 24.04 -7.37 22.79
CA ASP A 378 23.77 -6.30 21.81
C ASP A 378 24.04 -6.76 20.36
N THR A 379 24.20 -8.07 20.11
CA THR A 379 24.68 -8.59 18.79
C THR A 379 23.72 -9.55 18.11
N GLU A 380 22.61 -9.87 18.74
CA GLU A 380 21.68 -10.90 18.31
C GLU A 380 20.55 -10.30 17.46
N ASP A 381 20.08 -11.09 16.48
CA ASP A 381 19.00 -10.66 15.60
C ASP A 381 17.73 -10.38 16.39
N TRP A 382 16.98 -9.39 15.95
CA TRP A 382 15.67 -9.11 16.53
C TRP A 382 14.69 -8.60 15.49
N ILE A 383 13.43 -8.86 15.76
CA ILE A 383 12.29 -8.48 14.93
C ILE A 383 11.31 -7.75 15.84
N GLU A 384 10.77 -6.63 15.40
CA GLU A 384 9.60 -6.04 16.00
C GLU A 384 8.39 -6.20 15.08
N ILE A 385 7.25 -6.53 15.69
CA ILE A 385 5.95 -6.48 15.02
C ILE A 385 5.08 -5.40 15.65
N TRP A 386 4.20 -4.80 14.86
CA TRP A 386 3.33 -3.73 15.30
C TRP A 386 1.88 -4.03 14.93
N ASN A 387 0.97 -3.92 15.92
CA ASN A 387 -0.46 -3.92 15.68
C ASN A 387 -0.95 -2.48 15.50
N TYR A 388 -1.02 -2.02 14.26
CA TYR A 388 -1.48 -0.67 13.94
C TYR A 388 -3.00 -0.50 13.99
N GLY A 389 -3.74 -1.57 14.29
CA GLY A 389 -5.19 -1.54 14.36
C GLY A 389 -5.74 -1.03 15.69
N ALA A 390 -7.00 -0.60 15.68
CA ALA A 390 -7.72 -0.06 16.84
C ALA A 390 -8.21 -1.13 17.84
N SER A 391 -7.88 -2.41 17.66
CA SER A 391 -8.31 -3.49 18.54
C SER A 391 -7.18 -4.45 18.89
N THR A 392 -7.28 -5.11 20.06
CA THR A 392 -6.32 -6.14 20.47
C THR A 392 -6.35 -7.33 19.52
N MET A 393 -5.19 -7.73 19.02
CA MET A 393 -5.03 -8.87 18.13
C MET A 393 -4.65 -10.15 18.89
N ASP A 394 -5.26 -11.27 18.52
CA ASP A 394 -4.85 -12.61 18.94
C ASP A 394 -3.80 -13.15 17.96
N LEU A 395 -2.58 -13.39 18.45
CA LEU A 395 -1.46 -13.90 17.66
C LEU A 395 -1.39 -15.43 17.68
N SER A 396 -2.28 -16.11 18.39
CA SER A 396 -2.23 -17.57 18.60
C SER A 396 -2.09 -18.34 17.29
N GLY A 397 -0.98 -19.06 17.14
CA GLY A 397 -0.73 -19.91 15.97
C GLY A 397 -0.24 -19.18 14.72
N MET A 398 -0.10 -17.86 14.75
CA MET A 398 0.61 -17.10 13.70
C MET A 398 2.09 -17.52 13.65
N VAL A 399 2.76 -17.25 12.53
CA VAL A 399 4.12 -17.75 12.28
C VAL A 399 5.02 -16.66 11.71
N LEU A 400 6.24 -16.57 12.23
CA LEU A 400 7.37 -15.84 11.62
C LEU A 400 8.36 -16.84 11.03
N VAL A 401 8.82 -16.56 9.82
CA VAL A 401 9.90 -17.30 9.14
C VAL A 401 10.91 -16.34 8.53
N ASP A 402 12.13 -16.84 8.31
CA ASP A 402 13.18 -16.17 7.54
C ASP A 402 12.97 -16.38 6.02
N ASP A 403 14.05 -16.43 5.23
CA ASP A 403 14.03 -16.72 3.79
C ASP A 403 13.63 -18.16 3.44
N LYS A 404 13.28 -18.99 4.44
CA LYS A 404 12.83 -20.37 4.27
C LYS A 404 11.31 -20.51 4.17
N ASP A 405 10.88 -21.67 3.69
CA ASP A 405 9.46 -22.01 3.52
C ASP A 405 8.70 -22.13 4.86
N LEU A 406 7.44 -21.70 4.85
CA LEU A 406 6.48 -21.99 5.91
C LEU A 406 6.41 -23.50 6.20
N GLY A 407 6.51 -23.89 7.47
CA GLY A 407 6.58 -25.28 7.91
C GLY A 407 8.00 -25.78 8.17
N HIS A 408 9.03 -24.96 7.94
CA HIS A 408 10.41 -25.31 8.29
C HIS A 408 10.59 -25.44 9.82
N ALA A 409 11.56 -26.25 10.24
CA ALA A 409 11.70 -26.69 11.63
C ALA A 409 12.13 -25.57 12.62
N ASP A 410 12.69 -24.48 12.11
CA ASP A 410 13.17 -23.33 12.89
C ASP A 410 12.18 -22.15 12.90
N GLN A 411 11.02 -22.28 12.25
CA GLN A 411 9.99 -21.24 12.28
C GLN A 411 9.60 -20.86 13.70
N TYR A 412 9.26 -19.60 13.91
CA TYR A 412 8.69 -19.16 15.18
C TYR A 412 7.16 -19.19 15.10
N THR A 413 6.51 -19.88 16.04
CA THR A 413 5.06 -19.93 16.13
C THR A 413 4.61 -19.32 17.45
N PHE A 414 3.74 -18.32 17.37
CA PHE A 414 3.19 -17.65 18.54
C PHE A 414 2.34 -18.64 19.36
N ALA A 415 2.61 -18.68 20.67
CA ALA A 415 1.92 -19.58 21.58
C ALA A 415 0.42 -19.24 21.69
N ALA A 416 -0.38 -20.25 22.06
CA ALA A 416 -1.80 -20.04 22.33
C ALA A 416 -2.01 -19.05 23.49
N GLY A 417 -2.87 -18.06 23.27
CA GLY A 417 -3.17 -16.97 24.21
C GLY A 417 -2.23 -15.77 24.11
N THR A 418 -1.30 -15.74 23.15
CA THR A 418 -0.50 -14.54 22.88
C THR A 418 -1.39 -13.48 22.24
N SER A 419 -1.40 -12.28 22.79
CA SER A 419 -2.18 -11.15 22.26
C SER A 419 -1.34 -9.88 22.23
N LEU A 420 -1.58 -9.03 21.25
CA LEU A 420 -0.95 -7.72 21.11
C LEU A 420 -2.03 -6.62 21.14
N PRO A 421 -2.03 -5.71 22.13
CA PRO A 421 -3.03 -4.64 22.21
C PRO A 421 -3.04 -3.71 20.99
N ALA A 422 -4.10 -2.90 20.87
CA ALA A 422 -4.24 -1.91 19.81
C ALA A 422 -3.11 -0.87 19.89
N GLY A 423 -2.43 -0.59 18.78
CA GLY A 423 -1.31 0.34 18.70
C GLY A 423 0.00 -0.14 19.34
N ASP A 424 0.01 -1.31 20.00
CA ASP A 424 1.19 -1.82 20.72
C ASP A 424 2.16 -2.57 19.78
N TYR A 425 3.41 -2.63 20.23
CA TYR A 425 4.52 -3.30 19.57
C TYR A 425 4.95 -4.56 20.36
N MET A 426 5.47 -5.56 19.66
CA MET A 426 6.06 -6.74 20.27
C MET A 426 7.45 -6.99 19.72
N LEU A 427 8.44 -6.91 20.60
CA LEU A 427 9.82 -7.25 20.32
C LEU A 427 10.03 -8.78 20.43
N LEU A 428 10.68 -9.34 19.42
CA LEU A 428 11.15 -10.71 19.39
C LEU A 428 12.67 -10.74 19.25
N CYS A 429 13.35 -11.51 20.10
CA CYS A 429 14.81 -11.62 20.11
C CYS A 429 15.28 -13.04 19.74
N ASN A 430 16.39 -13.16 19.04
CA ASN A 430 17.04 -14.43 18.70
C ASN A 430 17.95 -14.96 19.83
N ASP A 431 17.53 -14.86 21.10
CA ASP A 431 18.35 -15.28 22.24
C ASP A 431 17.52 -16.07 23.28
N ASP A 432 18.18 -16.71 24.24
CA ASP A 432 17.64 -17.32 25.45
C ASP A 432 17.49 -16.30 26.60
N SER A 433 17.36 -15.00 26.28
CA SER A 433 17.35 -13.95 27.31
C SER A 433 16.19 -14.11 28.31
N PRO A 434 16.42 -13.95 29.62
CA PRO A 434 15.37 -13.93 30.63
C PRO A 434 14.57 -12.61 30.68
N SER A 435 14.73 -11.73 29.68
CA SER A 435 14.04 -10.43 29.58
C SER A 435 12.51 -10.54 29.49
N GLY A 436 11.97 -11.71 29.12
CA GLY A 436 10.53 -11.96 29.00
C GLY A 436 9.97 -11.69 27.61
N ASP A 437 10.83 -11.33 26.66
CA ASP A 437 10.48 -11.13 25.25
C ASP A 437 10.20 -12.46 24.54
N ALA A 438 9.47 -12.40 23.43
CA ALA A 438 9.25 -13.55 22.58
C ALA A 438 10.57 -13.96 21.90
N GLN A 439 10.84 -15.27 21.83
CA GLN A 439 12.13 -15.76 21.36
C GLN A 439 12.00 -16.62 20.11
N PHE A 440 12.58 -16.18 19.00
CA PHE A 440 12.78 -17.01 17.82
C PHE A 440 14.19 -17.63 17.83
N LYS A 441 14.45 -18.57 16.90
CA LYS A 441 15.70 -19.34 16.84
C LYS A 441 16.35 -19.40 15.46
N PHE A 442 15.65 -18.96 14.41
CA PHE A 442 16.24 -18.80 13.08
C PHE A 442 17.17 -17.58 13.06
N GLY A 443 18.19 -17.57 12.20
CA GLY A 443 19.07 -16.41 12.03
C GLY A 443 18.54 -15.47 10.96
N ILE A 444 18.95 -14.21 11.01
CA ILE A 444 18.67 -13.22 9.97
C ILE A 444 20.01 -12.69 9.47
N GLY A 445 20.24 -12.74 8.17
CA GLY A 445 21.42 -12.25 7.48
C GLY A 445 21.11 -11.15 6.47
N GLY A 446 22.15 -10.60 5.86
CA GLY A 446 21.99 -9.76 4.67
C GLY A 446 21.45 -10.60 3.51
N GLY A 447 20.40 -10.12 2.86
CA GLY A 447 19.67 -10.81 1.78
C GLY A 447 18.49 -11.65 2.26
N ASP A 448 18.37 -11.91 3.56
CA ASP A 448 17.26 -12.67 4.11
C ASP A 448 15.98 -11.83 4.14
N THR A 449 14.84 -12.50 4.28
CA THR A 449 13.52 -11.86 4.43
C THR A 449 12.94 -12.23 5.77
N VAL A 450 12.13 -11.37 6.37
CA VAL A 450 11.20 -11.75 7.44
C VAL A 450 9.81 -11.84 6.84
N LEU A 451 9.14 -12.98 7.02
CA LEU A 451 7.80 -13.25 6.53
C LEU A 451 6.88 -13.55 7.72
N LEU A 452 5.74 -12.87 7.77
CA LEU A 452 4.72 -13.02 8.82
C LEU A 452 3.47 -13.66 8.23
N TYR A 453 3.06 -14.80 8.77
CA TYR A 453 1.90 -15.58 8.33
C TYR A 453 0.81 -15.65 9.41
N ASP A 454 -0.45 -15.67 8.98
CA ASP A 454 -1.60 -15.93 9.85
C ASP A 454 -1.64 -17.40 10.30
N ALA A 455 -2.56 -17.73 11.22
CA ALA A 455 -2.72 -19.10 11.73
C ALA A 455 -3.22 -20.11 10.68
N ASN A 456 -3.69 -19.65 9.52
CA ASN A 456 -4.12 -20.48 8.39
C ASN A 456 -3.01 -20.65 7.33
N GLY A 457 -1.87 -19.98 7.49
CA GLY A 457 -0.74 -20.01 6.56
C GLY A 457 -0.84 -19.00 5.41
N ASN A 458 -1.67 -17.96 5.52
CA ASN A 458 -1.68 -16.84 4.58
C ASN A 458 -0.61 -15.83 4.97
N LEU A 459 0.17 -15.34 4.00
CA LEU A 459 1.15 -14.28 4.24
C LEU A 459 0.41 -12.98 4.58
N ILE A 460 0.73 -12.40 5.74
CA ILE A 460 0.23 -11.10 6.21
C ILE A 460 1.18 -9.99 5.76
N HIS A 461 2.48 -10.13 6.07
CA HIS A 461 3.47 -9.07 5.85
C HIS A 461 4.86 -9.61 5.58
N THR A 462 5.71 -8.78 4.96
CA THR A 462 7.13 -9.08 4.78
C THR A 462 8.00 -7.84 4.89
N SER A 463 9.22 -8.00 5.39
CA SER A 463 10.26 -6.96 5.30
C SER A 463 10.81 -6.77 3.87
N GLY A 464 10.51 -7.68 2.95
CA GLY A 464 11.34 -7.86 1.76
C GLY A 464 12.75 -8.32 2.13
N ALA A 465 13.62 -8.41 1.13
CA ALA A 465 14.99 -8.83 1.34
C ALA A 465 15.79 -7.69 1.99
N LEU A 466 16.41 -7.95 3.13
CA LEU A 466 17.28 -7.00 3.81
C LEU A 466 18.49 -6.70 2.90
N PRO A 467 18.74 -5.45 2.49
CA PRO A 467 19.89 -5.15 1.65
C PRO A 467 21.21 -5.38 2.43
N ASP A 468 22.20 -6.05 1.83
CA ASP A 468 23.50 -6.28 2.48
C ASP A 468 24.42 -5.04 2.37
N THR A 469 23.94 -3.91 2.89
CA THR A 469 24.59 -2.60 2.75
C THR A 469 24.85 -1.89 4.07
N SER A 470 24.24 -2.35 5.16
CA SER A 470 24.40 -1.78 6.50
C SER A 470 24.34 -2.85 7.57
N ASP A 471 24.85 -2.49 8.75
CA ASP A 471 24.79 -3.26 9.99
C ASP A 471 23.78 -2.65 10.98
N ASP A 472 23.12 -1.57 10.57
CA ASP A 472 22.11 -0.89 11.36
C ASP A 472 20.73 -1.56 11.22
N VAL A 473 19.70 -0.95 11.82
CA VAL A 473 18.33 -1.49 11.83
C VAL A 473 17.63 -1.18 10.53
N TYR A 474 17.02 -2.21 9.94
CA TYR A 474 16.15 -2.09 8.78
C TYR A 474 14.73 -1.85 9.29
N VAL A 475 14.15 -0.70 8.95
CA VAL A 475 12.84 -0.27 9.46
C VAL A 475 11.91 0.01 8.30
N MET A 476 10.60 -0.13 8.56
CA MET A 476 9.55 0.32 7.66
C MET A 476 9.08 1.72 8.07
N ASP A 477 9.02 2.66 7.13
CA ASP A 477 8.39 3.95 7.40
C ASP A 477 6.85 3.87 7.33
N ASN A 478 6.19 4.99 7.66
CA ASN A 478 4.72 5.08 7.62
C ASN A 478 4.12 4.95 6.20
N THR A 479 4.94 4.92 5.15
CA THR A 479 4.51 4.65 3.78
C THR A 479 4.67 3.19 3.36
N GLY A 480 5.31 2.38 4.20
CA GLY A 480 5.62 0.97 3.92
C GLY A 480 6.94 0.76 3.23
N VAL A 481 7.72 1.82 3.04
CA VAL A 481 9.02 1.76 2.42
C VAL A 481 10.04 1.37 3.47
N TRP A 482 10.86 0.37 3.13
CA TRP A 482 11.88 -0.15 4.02
C TRP A 482 13.25 0.48 3.75
N ALA A 483 13.91 0.94 4.82
CA ALA A 483 15.24 1.54 4.75
C ALA A 483 16.06 1.29 6.03
N TYR A 484 17.39 1.41 5.92
CA TYR A 484 18.25 1.40 7.11
C TYR A 484 18.25 2.75 7.81
N THR A 485 18.10 2.74 9.14
CA THR A 485 18.23 3.93 10.00
C THR A 485 19.52 3.89 10.79
N THR A 486 19.80 4.90 11.62
CA THR A 486 21.00 4.94 12.48
C THR A 486 20.74 4.47 13.91
N GLY A 487 19.55 3.95 14.21
CA GLY A 487 19.18 3.55 15.57
C GLY A 487 17.88 2.77 15.64
N ALA A 488 17.81 1.87 16.61
CA ALA A 488 16.62 1.07 16.90
C ALA A 488 15.57 1.87 17.66
N THR A 489 14.30 1.62 17.37
CA THR A 489 13.14 2.26 18.01
C THR A 489 12.16 1.27 18.65
N PRO A 490 12.63 0.19 19.32
CA PRO A 490 11.74 -0.84 19.82
C PRO A 490 10.70 -0.27 20.80
N GLY A 491 9.44 -0.60 20.57
CA GLY A 491 8.29 -0.16 21.34
C GLY A 491 7.80 1.25 20.97
N ALA A 492 8.28 1.83 19.86
CA ALA A 492 7.96 3.18 19.44
C ALA A 492 7.85 3.28 17.90
N GLU A 493 7.35 4.43 17.44
CA GLU A 493 7.29 4.77 16.02
C GLU A 493 8.69 5.05 15.43
N ASN A 494 8.88 4.72 14.14
CA ASN A 494 10.14 4.80 13.39
C ASN A 494 10.50 6.20 12.89
#